data_AF-A0A318NUC8-F1
#
_entry.id   AF-A0A318NUC8-F1
#
_cell.length_a   1.000
_cell.length_b   1.000
_cell.length_c   1.000
_cell.angle_alpha   90.00
_cell.angle_beta   90.00
_cell.angle_gamma   90.00
#
_symmetry.space_group_name_H-M   'P 1'
#
loop_
_entity.id
_entity.type
_entity.pdbx_description
1 polymer ?
#
loop_
_entity_poly.entity_id
_entity_poly.type
_entity_poly.pdbx_seq_one_letter_code
_entity_poly.pdbx_strand_id
1 'polypeptide(L)' 'MVVVDIVEKFGVDDVLECSWELPAEVIEPLRAHVEVTPGGWVVDVWPVTAPLAAIVQPWVDEPIDVGSDSWFVSSAQATA' A
#
# COMPACT_ATOMS: atom_id res chain seq x y z
N MET A 1 -13.66 -7.45 -12.71
CA MET A 1 -12.27 -7.20 -12.28
C MET A 1 -12.33 -6.04 -11.32
N VAL A 2 -12.03 -6.29 -10.05
CA VAL A 2 -12.00 -5.26 -9.01
C VAL A 2 -10.53 -4.90 -8.81
N VAL A 3 -10.21 -3.61 -8.81
CA VAL A 3 -8.86 -3.15 -8.44
C VAL A 3 -8.88 -2.92 -6.93
N VAL A 4 -7.87 -3.43 -6.23
CA VAL A 4 -7.70 -3.26 -4.80
C VAL A 4 -6.33 -2.65 -4.55
N ASP A 5 -6.30 -1.65 -3.68
CA ASP A 5 -5.05 -1.08 -3.19
C ASP A 5 -4.49 -2.01 -2.12
N ILE A 6 -3.18 -2.19 -2.12
CA ILE A 6 -2.49 -3.13 -1.24
C ILE A 6 -1.28 -2.47 -0.60
N VAL A 7 -1.04 -2.80 0.67
CA VAL A 7 0.26 -2.60 1.31
C VAL A 7 1.03 -3.90 1.15
N GLU A 8 2.30 -3.81 0.77
CA GLU A 8 3.17 -4.95 0.54
C GLU A 8 4.43 -4.81 1.39
N LYS A 9 4.89 -5.94 1.95
CA LYS A 9 6.15 -6.06 2.68
C LYS A 9 7.04 -7.06 1.96
N PHE A 10 8.23 -6.62 1.59
CA PHE A 10 9.25 -7.42 0.93
C PHE A 10 10.40 -7.72 1.89
N GLY A 11 10.90 -8.96 1.82
CA GLY A 11 12.08 -9.41 2.55
C GLY A 11 13.37 -8.82 1.97
N VAL A 12 14.49 -9.10 2.63
CA VAL A 12 15.84 -8.64 2.20
C VAL A 12 16.28 -9.20 0.84
N ASP A 13 15.59 -10.22 0.34
CA ASP A 13 15.77 -10.87 -0.95
C ASP A 13 14.79 -10.37 -2.03
N ASP A 14 14.09 -9.26 -1.79
CA ASP A 14 13.08 -8.66 -2.68
C ASP A 14 11.90 -9.61 -2.97
N VAL A 15 11.68 -10.61 -2.11
CA VAL A 15 10.53 -11.51 -2.19
C VAL A 15 9.40 -10.98 -1.31
N LEU A 16 8.19 -10.97 -1.87
CA LEU A 16 6.98 -10.59 -1.15
C LEU A 16 6.77 -11.54 0.04
N GLU A 17 6.82 -11.01 1.25
CA GLU A 17 6.55 -11.75 2.48
C GLU A 17 5.07 -11.70 2.84
N CYS A 18 4.49 -10.49 2.84
CA CYS A 18 3.12 -10.23 3.24
C CYS A 18 2.48 -9.14 2.38
N SER A 19 1.15 -9.21 2.22
CA SER A 19 0.36 -8.13 1.64
C SER A 19 -0.99 -7.97 2.35
N TRP A 20 -1.49 -6.74 2.39
CA TRP A 20 -2.74 -6.37 3.04
C TRP A 20 -3.60 -5.52 2.10
N GLU A 21 -4.84 -5.93 1.90
CA GLU A 21 -5.81 -5.17 1.10
C GLU A 21 -6.29 -3.95 1.87
N LEU A 22 -6.18 -2.78 1.25
CA LEU A 22 -6.66 -1.52 1.76
C LEU A 22 -8.11 -1.28 1.33
N PRO A 23 -8.99 -0.83 2.24
CA PRO A 23 -10.33 -0.42 1.88
C PRO A 23 -10.31 0.92 1.14
N ALA A 24 -11.33 1.14 0.30
CA ALA A 24 -11.45 2.34 -0.52
C ALA A 24 -11.47 3.67 0.27
N GLU A 25 -11.82 3.63 1.56
CA GLU A 25 -11.78 4.82 2.44
C GLU A 25 -10.36 5.35 2.70
N VAL A 26 -9.34 4.49 2.55
CA VAL A 26 -7.93 4.85 2.75
C VAL A 26 -7.37 5.62 1.56
N ILE A 27 -8.05 5.60 0.42
CA ILE A 27 -7.58 6.24 -0.81
C ILE A 27 -7.56 7.75 -0.72
N GLU A 28 -8.61 8.34 -0.14
CA GLU A 28 -8.69 9.80 0.05
C GLU A 28 -7.48 10.37 0.79
N PRO A 29 -7.06 9.82 1.96
CA PRO A 29 -5.84 10.29 2.62
C PRO A 29 -4.56 9.94 1.85
N LEU A 30 -4.50 8.83 1.11
CA LEU A 30 -3.34 8.46 0.31
C LEU A 30 -3.07 9.42 -0.86
N ARG A 31 -4.10 10.04 -1.45
CA ARG A 31 -3.98 10.97 -2.59
C ARG A 31 -3.03 12.16 -2.35
N ALA A 32 -2.76 12.51 -1.10
CA ALA A 32 -1.79 13.55 -0.76
C ALA A 32 -0.32 13.11 -0.93
N HIS A 33 -0.08 11.80 -1.05
CA HIS A 33 1.24 11.18 -0.98
C HIS A 33 1.58 10.30 -2.18
N VAL A 34 0.57 9.76 -2.88
CA VAL A 34 0.74 8.89 -4.05
C VAL A 34 -0.14 9.35 -5.21
N GLU A 35 0.24 8.94 -6.42
CA GLU A 35 -0.60 9.18 -7.59
C GLU A 35 -1.75 8.17 -7.64
N VAL A 36 -2.98 8.68 -7.75
CA VAL A 36 -4.20 7.89 -7.76
C VAL A 36 -5.03 8.23 -9.00
N THR A 37 -5.57 7.23 -9.67
CA THR A 37 -6.51 7.41 -10.78
C THR A 37 -7.81 8.10 -10.33
N PRO A 38 -8.60 8.68 -11.26
CA PRO A 38 -9.95 9.14 -10.94
C PRO A 38 -10.85 8.06 -10.31
N GLY A 39 -10.54 6.78 -10.59
CA GLY A 39 -11.22 5.61 -10.03
C GLY A 39 -10.82 5.26 -8.60
N GLY A 40 -9.80 5.90 -8.03
CA GLY A 40 -9.35 5.65 -6.66
C GLY A 40 -8.22 4.64 -6.50
N TRP A 41 -7.54 4.27 -7.58
CA TRP A 41 -6.45 3.28 -7.54
C TRP A 41 -5.08 3.93 -7.61
N VAL A 42 -4.14 3.49 -6.78
CA VAL A 42 -2.72 3.83 -6.87
C VAL A 42 -2.15 3.41 -8.24
N VAL A 43 -1.51 4.36 -8.93
CA VAL A 43 -1.06 4.16 -10.32
C VAL A 43 0.25 3.37 -10.42
N ASP A 44 1.06 3.39 -9.36
CA ASP A 44 2.42 2.82 -9.33
C ASP A 44 2.73 2.17 -7.97
N VAL A 45 3.97 1.74 -7.75
CA VAL A 45 4.44 1.22 -6.48
C VAL A 45 5.16 2.33 -5.72
N TRP A 46 4.66 2.66 -4.53
CA TRP A 46 5.18 3.75 -3.73
C TRP A 46 5.81 3.23 -2.44
N PRO A 47 7.07 3.59 -2.11
CA PRO A 47 7.67 3.23 -0.84
C PRO A 47 6.90 3.88 0.31
N VAL A 48 6.66 3.13 1.38
CA VAL A 48 5.94 3.61 2.56
C VAL A 48 6.83 4.55 3.35
N THR A 49 6.52 5.83 3.25
CA THR A 49 7.11 6.90 4.07
C THR A 49 6.40 7.02 5.42
N ALA A 50 6.94 7.80 6.37
CA ALA A 50 6.29 8.00 7.68
C ALA A 50 4.84 8.54 7.60
N PRO A 51 4.51 9.51 6.72
CA PRO A 51 3.12 9.91 6.51
C PRO A 51 2.23 8.79 5.97
N LEU A 52 2.74 7.99 5.02
CA LEU A 52 2.01 6.84 4.48
C LEU A 52 1.78 5.76 5.54
N ALA A 53 2.81 5.45 6.33
CA ALA A 53 2.71 4.49 7.43
C ALA A 53 1.60 4.89 8.41
N ALA A 54 1.48 6.18 8.77
CA ALA A 54 0.41 6.65 9.66
C ALA A 54 -1.00 6.42 9.07
N ILE A 55 -1.15 6.46 7.75
CA ILE A 55 -2.41 6.25 7.05
C ILE A 55 -2.75 4.74 6.98
N VAL A 56 -1.76 3.90 6.66
CA VAL A 56 -2.00 2.48 6.38
C VAL A 56 -1.80 1.54 7.58
N GLN A 57 -1.07 1.97 8.63
CA GLN A 57 -0.79 1.16 9.82
C GLN A 57 -2.02 0.53 10.48
N PRO A 58 -3.21 1.18 10.53
CA PRO A 58 -4.41 0.55 11.09
C PRO A 58 -4.90 -0.69 10.33
N TRP A 59 -4.45 -0.88 9.08
CA TRP A 59 -4.86 -1.95 8.18
C TRP A 59 -3.83 -3.07 8.02
N VAL A 60 -2.67 -2.90 8.68
CA VAL A 60 -1.56 -3.85 8.68
C VAL A 60 -1.47 -4.46 10.07
N ASP A 61 -1.42 -5.78 10.17
CA ASP A 61 -1.33 -6.49 11.47
C ASP A 61 0.09 -6.51 12.08
N GLU A 62 1.08 -6.04 11.34
CA GLU A 62 2.46 -5.84 11.77
C GLU A 62 2.84 -4.34 11.87
N PRO A 63 3.76 -3.97 12.78
CA PRO A 63 4.29 -2.61 12.83
C PRO A 63 5.12 -2.31 11.57
N ILE A 64 4.77 -1.23 10.89
CA ILE A 64 5.47 -0.78 9.68
C ILE A 64 6.82 -0.17 10.07
N ASP A 65 7.90 -0.74 9.55
CA ASP A 65 9.25 -0.19 9.70
C ASP A 65 9.64 0.62 8.46
N VAL A 66 9.40 1.93 8.54
CA VAL A 66 9.75 2.90 7.49
C VAL A 66 11.26 2.95 7.24
N GLY A 67 12.09 2.53 8.20
CA GLY A 67 13.56 2.52 8.06
C GLY A 67 14.12 1.33 7.29
N SER A 68 13.29 0.33 6.99
CA SER A 68 13.72 -0.93 6.34
C SER A 68 13.69 -0.88 4.81
N ASP A 69 13.10 0.17 4.20
CA ASP A 69 12.83 0.26 2.75
C ASP A 69 12.06 -0.96 2.17
N SER A 70 11.45 -1.76 3.04
CA SER A 70 10.79 -3.04 2.72
C SER A 70 9.29 -2.90 2.42
N TRP A 71 8.73 -1.71 2.60
CA TRP A 71 7.28 -1.50 2.64
C TRP A 71 6.83 -0.65 1.47
N PHE A 72 5.78 -1.10 0.78
CA PHE A 72 5.26 -0.43 -0.42
C PHE A 72 3.74 -0.38 -0.41
N VAL A 73 3.19 0.60 -1.12
CA VAL A 73 1.76 0.71 -1.45
C VAL A 73 1.61 0.63 -2.95
N SER A 74 0.72 -0.22 -3.43
CA SER A 74 0.43 -0.39 -4.86
C SER A 74 -1.05 -0.72 -5.07
N SER A 75 -1.46 -0.95 -6.33
CA SER A 75 -2.77 -1.53 -6.64
C SER A 75 -2.60 -2.81 -7.44
N ALA A 76 -3.42 -3.81 -7.09
CA ALA A 76 -3.48 -5.08 -7.79
C ALA A 76 -4.87 -5.31 -8.40
N GLN A 77 -4.91 -6.05 -9.51
CA GLN A 77 -6.17 -6.53 -10.08
C GLN A 77 -6.58 -7.82 -9.36
N ALA A 78 -7.67 -7.76 -8.60
CA ALA A 78 -8.31 -8.94 -8.06
C ALA A 78 -9.21 -9.57 -9.14
N THR A 79 -8.85 -10.77 -9.58
CA THR A 79 -9.79 -11.68 -10.26
C THR A 79 -10.68 -12.33 -9.20
N ALA A 80 -11.96 -11.98 -9.24
CA ALA A 80 -13.02 -12.62 -8.45
C ALA A 80 -13.22 -14.09 -8.83
#